data_AF-A0A8C9XGI6-F1
#
_entry.id   AF-A0A8C9XGI6-F1
#
_cell.length_a   1.000
_cell.length_b   1.000
_cell.length_c   1.000
_cell.angle_alpha   90.00
_cell.angle_beta   90.00
_cell.angle_gamma   90.00
#
_symmetry.space_group_name_H-M   'P 1'
#
loop_
_entity.id
_entity.type
_entity.pdbx_description
1 polymer ?
#
loop_
_entity_poly.entity_id
_entity_poly.type
_entity_poly.pdbx_seq_one_letter_code
_entity_poly.pdbx_strand_id
1 'polypeptide(L)'
;MHYVLTHCDFNSSDLKDIEFIRSYYYNKMEIVRFSSSLGKYVGFTEFGVKQAERWNSDASDLAQMRAQKEAYCKQHVDNAYQAALTKSAEPYVRLSSTAPSGGKHSAMLVCSVYDFYPKQIRVKWTRDGQEVTSDVTSTDELADGDWYYQIHSHLEYTPRSGEKISCMVEHASLREPLITDWDPSMPESERNKIAIGASGLILGLVLSLAGFIYYKRKARGRILVPSS
;
A
#
# COMPACT_ATOMS: atom_id res chain seq x y z
N MET A 1 29.14 13.90 -8.48
CA MET A 1 28.23 13.62 -7.35
C MET A 1 28.88 12.60 -6.44
N HIS A 2 29.06 12.91 -5.15
CA HIS A 2 29.62 12.00 -4.15
C HIS A 2 28.55 11.69 -3.10
N TYR A 3 28.38 10.41 -2.74
CA TYR A 3 27.46 10.01 -1.67
C TYR A 3 27.94 8.73 -0.98
N VAL A 4 27.48 8.53 0.25
CA VAL A 4 27.75 7.35 1.06
C VAL A 4 26.43 6.66 1.34
N LEU A 5 26.39 5.35 1.15
CA LEU A 5 25.22 4.53 1.41
C LEU A 5 25.55 3.54 2.52
N THR A 6 24.71 3.49 3.55
CA THR A 6 24.83 2.54 4.65
C THR A 6 23.64 1.60 4.60
N HIS A 7 23.91 0.31 4.50
CA HIS A 7 22.90 -0.76 4.54
C HIS A 7 23.07 -1.61 5.79
N CYS A 8 21.93 -2.09 6.27
CA CYS A 8 21.82 -3.10 7.29
C CYS A 8 20.95 -4.20 6.72
N ASP A 9 21.57 -5.30 6.30
CA ASP A 9 20.86 -6.42 5.68
C ASP A 9 20.56 -7.45 6.77
N PHE A 10 19.29 -7.83 6.91
CA PHE A 10 18.81 -8.78 7.91
C PHE A 10 17.56 -9.51 7.40
N ASN A 11 17.27 -10.68 7.96
CA ASN A 11 16.14 -11.53 7.57
C ASN A 11 15.29 -12.01 8.76
N SER A 12 15.67 -11.66 9.99
CA SER A 12 15.08 -12.19 11.21
C SER A 12 15.21 -11.17 12.36
N SER A 13 14.27 -11.21 13.30
CA SER A 13 14.27 -10.38 14.51
C SER A 13 15.36 -10.74 15.50
N ASP A 14 15.99 -11.91 15.36
CA ASP A 14 17.11 -12.34 16.20
C ASP A 14 18.42 -11.59 15.87
N LEU A 15 18.49 -10.97 14.68
CA LEU A 15 19.63 -10.16 14.19
C LEU A 15 21.01 -10.83 14.25
N LYS A 16 21.09 -12.16 14.36
CA LYS A 16 22.36 -12.90 14.45
C LYS A 16 23.21 -12.74 13.19
N ASP A 17 22.56 -12.77 12.03
CA ASP A 17 23.21 -12.72 10.71
C ASP A 17 23.13 -11.32 10.07
N ILE A 18 22.96 -10.27 10.88
CA ILE A 18 22.92 -8.90 10.36
C ILE A 18 24.24 -8.51 9.70
N GLU A 19 24.16 -7.90 8.52
CA GLU A 19 25.32 -7.41 7.78
C GLU A 19 25.27 -5.90 7.67
N PHE A 20 26.32 -5.25 8.18
CA PHE A 20 26.55 -3.82 8.01
C PHE A 20 27.43 -3.59 6.79
N ILE A 21 26.94 -2.77 5.85
CA ILE A 21 27.66 -2.39 4.64
C ILE A 21 27.71 -0.87 4.56
N ARG A 22 28.90 -0.31 4.34
CA ARG A 22 29.08 1.12 4.09
C ARG A 22 29.85 1.33 2.80
N SER A 23 29.17 1.89 1.80
CA SER A 23 29.68 2.05 0.44
C SER A 23 29.85 3.52 0.09
N TYR A 24 30.98 3.85 -0.53
CA TYR A 24 31.34 5.19 -0.97
C TYR A 24 31.26 5.27 -2.48
N TYR A 25 30.46 6.20 -2.99
CA TYR A 25 30.19 6.35 -4.42
C TYR A 25 30.65 7.71 -4.92
N TYR A 26 31.17 7.70 -6.15
CA TYR A 26 31.42 8.91 -6.94
C TYR A 26 30.90 8.70 -8.36
N ASN A 27 30.05 9.62 -8.82
CA ASN A 27 29.40 9.55 -10.12
C ASN A 27 28.72 8.19 -10.37
N LYS A 28 28.00 7.68 -9.36
CA LYS A 28 27.31 6.37 -9.34
C LYS A 28 28.22 5.14 -9.42
N MET A 29 29.54 5.32 -9.46
CA MET A 29 30.50 4.22 -9.35
C MET A 29 30.86 4.01 -7.89
N GLU A 30 30.78 2.77 -7.43
CA GLU A 30 31.28 2.40 -6.11
C GLU A 30 32.80 2.40 -6.13
N ILE A 31 33.41 3.13 -5.19
CA ILE A 31 34.86 3.27 -5.10
C ILE A 31 35.41 2.39 -3.98
N VAL A 32 34.82 2.45 -2.78
CA VAL A 32 35.25 1.69 -1.60
C VAL A 32 34.02 1.19 -0.84
N ARG A 33 34.09 -0.01 -0.28
CA ARG A 33 33.08 -0.57 0.63
C ARG A 33 33.73 -1.12 1.88
N PHE A 34 33.14 -0.87 3.05
CA PHE A 34 33.34 -1.68 4.24
C PHE A 34 32.18 -2.67 4.37
N SER A 35 32.46 -3.93 4.72
CA SER A 35 31.44 -4.92 5.07
C SER A 35 31.79 -5.60 6.40
N SER A 36 30.81 -5.82 7.28
CA SER A 36 31.06 -6.47 8.56
C SER A 36 31.50 -7.92 8.42
N SER A 37 31.05 -8.62 7.38
CA SER A 37 31.48 -9.97 7.02
C SER A 37 32.99 -10.08 6.76
N LEU A 38 33.60 -9.06 6.15
CA LEU A 38 35.04 -9.00 5.90
C LEU A 38 35.79 -8.26 7.01
N GLY A 39 35.11 -7.38 7.73
CA GLY A 39 35.67 -6.54 8.79
C GLY A 39 36.73 -5.56 8.29
N LYS A 40 36.72 -5.19 7.01
CA LYS A 40 37.70 -4.28 6.39
C LYS A 40 37.13 -3.62 5.14
N TYR A 41 37.84 -2.62 4.65
CA TYR A 41 37.54 -1.93 3.39
C TYR A 41 38.07 -2.70 2.18
N VAL A 42 37.29 -2.68 1.09
CA VAL A 42 37.63 -3.20 -0.23
C VAL A 42 37.43 -2.09 -1.25
N GLY A 43 38.43 -1.86 -2.10
CA GLY A 43 38.37 -0.90 -3.21
C GLY A 43 37.93 -1.56 -4.52
N PHE A 44 37.10 -0.85 -5.31
CA PHE A 44 36.54 -1.33 -6.59
C PHE A 44 37.05 -0.55 -7.80
N THR A 45 37.87 0.48 -7.57
CA THR A 45 38.58 1.25 -8.60
C THR A 45 40.04 1.40 -8.20
N GLU A 46 40.92 1.80 -9.12
CA GLU A 46 42.34 2.01 -8.80
C GLU A 46 42.53 3.01 -7.64
N PHE A 47 41.77 4.11 -7.67
CA PHE A 47 41.73 5.07 -6.56
C PHE A 47 41.19 4.43 -5.28
N GLY A 48 40.12 3.65 -5.39
CA GLY A 48 39.51 2.97 -4.26
C GLY A 48 40.40 1.93 -3.58
N VAL A 49 41.24 1.22 -4.34
CA VAL A 49 42.20 0.26 -3.79
C VAL A 49 43.23 0.99 -2.92
N LYS A 50 43.84 2.07 -3.42
CA LYS A 50 44.79 2.91 -2.67
C LYS A 50 44.13 3.49 -1.41
N GLN A 51 42.87 3.89 -1.52
CA GLN A 51 42.12 4.44 -0.39
C GLN A 51 41.79 3.38 0.66
N ALA A 52 41.37 2.19 0.24
CA ALA A 52 41.08 1.06 1.12
C ALA A 52 42.34 0.59 1.86
N GLU A 53 43.50 0.54 1.21
CA GLU A 53 44.79 0.23 1.85
C GLU A 53 45.11 1.22 2.97
N ARG A 54 44.93 2.53 2.71
CA ARG A 54 45.15 3.57 3.71
C ARG A 54 44.18 3.49 4.89
N TRP A 55 42.90 3.22 4.65
CA TRP A 55 41.93 3.10 5.75
C TRP A 55 42.11 1.80 6.53
N ASN A 56 42.48 0.71 5.86
CA ASN A 56 42.76 -0.57 6.50
C ASN A 56 44.02 -0.53 7.37
N SER A 57 44.94 0.41 7.16
CA SER A 57 46.11 0.59 8.04
C SER A 57 45.82 1.42 9.29
N ASP A 58 44.65 2.07 9.37
CA ASP A 58 44.16 2.76 10.56
C ASP A 58 43.35 1.79 11.43
N ALA A 59 43.98 1.29 12.50
CA ALA A 59 43.36 0.36 13.43
C ALA A 59 42.17 0.98 14.19
N SER A 60 42.19 2.29 14.43
CA SER A 60 41.10 2.99 15.13
C SER A 60 39.86 3.05 14.24
N ASP A 61 40.05 3.43 12.97
CA ASP A 61 38.94 3.48 12.00
C ASP A 61 38.33 2.09 11.77
N LEU A 62 39.16 1.05 11.59
CA LEU A 62 38.66 -0.32 11.45
C LEU A 62 37.89 -0.81 12.68
N ALA A 63 38.37 -0.51 13.89
CA ALA A 63 37.66 -0.87 15.12
C ALA A 63 36.30 -0.17 15.20
N GLN A 64 36.25 1.13 14.88
CA GLN A 64 35.01 1.89 14.85
C GLN A 64 34.02 1.36 13.81
N MET A 65 34.46 1.02 12.60
CA MET A 65 33.59 0.46 11.56
C MET A 65 33.07 -0.92 11.90
N ARG A 66 33.90 -1.80 12.49
CA ARG A 66 33.48 -3.12 12.97
C ARG A 66 32.39 -3.01 14.03
N ALA A 67 32.44 -1.98 14.88
CA ALA A 67 31.43 -1.75 15.91
C ALA A 67 30.08 -1.26 15.35
N GLN A 68 30.01 -0.72 14.13
CA GLN A 68 28.77 -0.18 13.55
C GLN A 68 27.69 -1.24 13.32
N LYS A 69 28.07 -2.51 13.14
CA LYS A 69 27.11 -3.62 13.06
C LYS A 69 26.18 -3.65 14.29
N GLU A 70 26.74 -3.53 15.49
CA GLU A 70 25.95 -3.50 16.72
C GLU A 70 25.43 -2.09 17.03
N ALA A 71 26.26 -1.06 16.92
CA ALA A 71 25.92 0.28 17.37
C ALA A 71 24.89 0.97 16.46
N TYR A 72 24.96 0.74 15.14
CA TYR A 72 24.06 1.34 14.17
C TYR A 72 22.96 0.36 13.76
N CYS A 73 23.32 -0.78 13.15
CA CYS A 73 22.30 -1.62 12.54
C CYS A 73 21.33 -2.21 13.54
N LYS A 74 21.81 -2.81 14.64
CA LYS A 74 20.92 -3.42 15.63
C LYS A 74 19.92 -2.43 16.21
N GLN A 75 20.39 -1.27 16.67
CA GLN A 75 19.52 -0.23 17.21
C GLN A 75 18.48 0.26 16.20
N HIS A 76 18.87 0.49 14.94
CA HIS A 76 17.94 0.95 13.91
C HIS A 76 16.95 -0.13 13.48
N VAL A 77 17.37 -1.40 13.41
CA VAL A 77 16.48 -2.51 13.08
C VAL A 77 15.49 -2.80 14.19
N ASP A 78 15.91 -2.77 15.46
CA ASP A 78 15.00 -2.89 16.61
C ASP A 78 13.89 -1.81 16.55
N ASN A 79 14.28 -0.57 16.27
CA ASN A 79 13.32 0.52 16.06
C ASN A 79 12.39 0.26 14.87
N ALA A 80 12.91 -0.29 13.76
CA ALA A 80 12.09 -0.64 12.61
C ALA A 80 11.07 -1.73 12.92
N TYR A 81 11.42 -2.73 13.75
CA TYR A 81 10.47 -3.75 14.21
C TYR A 81 9.33 -3.16 15.03
N GLN A 82 9.64 -2.21 15.93
CA GLN A 82 8.62 -1.55 16.74
C GLN A 82 7.72 -0.62 15.92
N ALA A 83 8.30 0.08 14.95
CA ALA A 83 7.60 1.12 14.20
C ALA A 83 6.85 0.60 12.96
N ALA A 84 7.40 -0.36 12.20
CA ALA A 84 6.92 -0.71 10.87
C ALA A 84 6.85 -2.21 10.58
N LEU A 85 7.90 -3.00 10.85
CA LEU A 85 8.00 -4.37 10.32
C LEU A 85 6.98 -5.36 10.91
N THR A 86 6.43 -5.05 12.08
CA THR A 86 5.35 -5.84 12.72
C THR A 86 3.96 -5.27 12.46
N LYS A 87 3.87 -4.14 11.74
CA LYS A 87 2.60 -3.48 11.42
C LYS A 87 2.08 -4.01 10.11
N SER A 88 0.76 -3.97 9.98
CA SER A 88 0.08 -4.31 8.75
C SER A 88 -1.16 -3.44 8.59
N ALA A 89 -1.61 -3.27 7.35
CA ALA A 89 -2.80 -2.52 7.00
C ALA A 89 -3.66 -3.34 6.05
N GLU A 90 -4.96 -3.36 6.32
CA GLU A 90 -5.92 -4.12 5.52
C GLU A 90 -6.19 -3.46 4.18
N PRO A 91 -6.16 -4.22 3.07
CA PRO A 91 -6.54 -3.70 1.77
C PRO A 91 -8.03 -3.37 1.73
N TYR A 92 -8.40 -2.45 0.85
CA TYR A 92 -9.76 -2.40 0.32
C TYR A 92 -9.77 -2.71 -1.18
N VAL A 93 -10.91 -3.21 -1.66
CA VAL A 93 -11.09 -3.67 -3.04
C VAL A 93 -12.12 -2.80 -3.76
N ARG A 94 -11.78 -2.38 -4.98
CA ARG A 94 -12.71 -1.77 -5.94
C ARG A 94 -12.81 -2.63 -7.18
N LEU A 95 -14.02 -3.14 -7.44
CA LEU A 95 -14.35 -3.81 -8.69
C LEU A 95 -14.91 -2.83 -9.72
N SER A 96 -14.42 -2.93 -10.95
CA SER A 96 -14.92 -2.20 -12.10
C SER A 96 -14.92 -3.08 -13.35
N SER A 97 -15.72 -2.70 -14.35
CA SER A 97 -15.72 -3.31 -15.67
C SER A 97 -15.30 -2.28 -16.72
N THR A 98 -14.46 -2.69 -17.65
CA THR A 98 -13.98 -1.86 -18.76
C THR A 98 -14.21 -2.59 -20.08
N ALA A 99 -14.59 -1.86 -21.12
CA ALA A 99 -14.63 -2.40 -22.47
C ALA A 99 -13.20 -2.46 -23.04
N PRO A 100 -12.74 -3.60 -23.59
CA PRO A 100 -11.42 -3.67 -24.20
C PRO A 100 -11.31 -2.69 -25.37
N SER A 101 -10.13 -2.10 -25.55
CA SER A 101 -9.80 -1.37 -26.77
C SER A 101 -9.72 -2.35 -27.94
N GLY A 102 -10.76 -2.44 -28.78
CA GLY A 102 -10.75 -3.31 -29.96
C GLY A 102 -12.05 -3.99 -30.38
N GLY A 103 -13.19 -3.72 -29.74
CA GLY A 103 -14.51 -4.10 -30.28
C GLY A 103 -14.85 -5.60 -30.27
N LYS A 104 -14.12 -6.44 -29.51
CA LYS A 104 -14.58 -7.81 -29.22
C LYS A 104 -15.51 -7.83 -28.00
N HIS A 105 -16.48 -8.74 -28.02
CA HIS A 105 -17.54 -8.93 -27.02
C HIS A 105 -17.07 -9.38 -25.63
N SER A 106 -15.76 -9.46 -25.38
CA SER A 106 -15.24 -9.77 -24.05
C SER A 106 -15.32 -8.53 -23.18
N ALA A 107 -15.95 -8.61 -22.02
CA ALA A 107 -15.83 -7.58 -21.00
C ALA A 107 -14.58 -7.85 -20.17
N MET A 108 -13.95 -6.81 -19.61
CA MET A 108 -12.81 -6.97 -18.70
C MET A 108 -13.20 -6.51 -17.31
N LEU A 109 -13.11 -7.39 -16.31
CA LEU A 109 -13.20 -6.99 -14.91
C LEU A 109 -11.83 -6.57 -14.42
N VAL A 110 -11.83 -5.57 -13.55
CA VAL A 110 -10.63 -5.09 -12.85
C VAL A 110 -10.90 -5.16 -11.36
N CYS A 111 -10.05 -5.89 -10.64
CA CYS A 111 -9.95 -5.89 -9.19
C CYS A 111 -8.77 -5.02 -8.80
N SER A 112 -9.08 -3.81 -8.33
CA SER A 112 -8.09 -2.87 -7.81
C SER A 112 -8.03 -2.99 -6.30
N VAL A 113 -6.86 -3.30 -5.78
CA VAL A 113 -6.59 -3.50 -4.35
C VAL A 113 -5.65 -2.39 -3.90
N TYR A 114 -6.03 -1.65 -2.86
CA TYR A 114 -5.35 -0.42 -2.44
C TYR A 114 -5.03 -0.43 -0.94
N ASP A 115 -4.20 0.52 -0.53
CA ASP A 115 -3.90 0.92 0.85
C ASP A 115 -3.44 -0.22 1.77
N PHE A 116 -2.75 -1.22 1.21
CA PHE A 116 -2.26 -2.36 1.98
C PHE A 116 -0.77 -2.27 2.30
N TYR A 117 -0.39 -2.89 3.42
CA TYR A 117 0.99 -3.05 3.86
C TYR A 117 1.12 -4.33 4.71
N PRO A 118 2.13 -5.18 4.51
CA PRO A 118 3.29 -5.03 3.62
C PRO A 118 2.99 -5.33 2.13
N LYS A 119 4.00 -5.19 1.27
CA LYS A 119 3.88 -5.38 -0.19
C LYS A 119 3.35 -6.77 -0.59
N GLN A 120 3.67 -7.83 0.18
CA GLN A 120 3.34 -9.20 -0.20
C GLN A 120 1.83 -9.47 -0.11
N ILE A 121 1.19 -9.71 -1.24
CA ILE A 121 -0.25 -9.94 -1.37
C ILE A 121 -0.53 -11.04 -2.40
N ARG A 122 -1.66 -11.72 -2.29
CA ARG A 122 -2.16 -12.63 -3.33
C ARG A 122 -3.58 -12.24 -3.74
N VAL A 123 -3.76 -12.00 -5.03
CA VAL A 123 -5.07 -11.65 -5.63
C VAL A 123 -5.47 -12.77 -6.58
N LYS A 124 -6.69 -13.28 -6.43
CA LYS A 124 -7.26 -14.37 -7.22
C LYS A 124 -8.64 -14.00 -7.73
N TRP A 125 -9.02 -14.60 -8.85
CA TRP A 125 -10.39 -14.59 -9.33
C TRP A 125 -11.05 -15.93 -9.04
N THR A 126 -12.31 -15.90 -8.63
CA THR A 126 -13.15 -17.09 -8.53
C THR A 126 -14.38 -16.93 -9.41
N ARG A 127 -14.80 -18.03 -10.05
CA ARG A 127 -16.06 -18.15 -10.77
C ARG A 127 -16.81 -19.35 -10.22
N ASP A 128 -18.01 -19.11 -9.68
CA ASP A 128 -18.86 -20.11 -9.03
C ASP A 128 -18.12 -20.92 -7.95
N GLY A 129 -17.25 -20.22 -7.21
CA GLY A 129 -16.42 -20.79 -6.14
C GLY A 129 -15.14 -21.51 -6.60
N GLN A 130 -14.90 -21.63 -7.91
CA GLN A 130 -13.68 -22.23 -8.46
C GLN A 130 -12.67 -21.16 -8.87
N GLU A 131 -11.39 -21.37 -8.55
CA GLU A 131 -10.32 -20.46 -8.93
C GLU A 131 -10.14 -20.40 -10.46
N VAL A 132 -10.04 -19.19 -11.00
CA VAL A 132 -9.82 -18.93 -12.42
C VAL A 132 -8.42 -18.36 -12.59
N THR A 133 -7.62 -19.03 -13.42
CA THR A 133 -6.24 -18.62 -13.75
C THR A 133 -6.06 -18.31 -15.24
N SER A 134 -6.96 -18.80 -16.10
CA SER A 134 -6.97 -18.45 -17.52
C SER A 134 -7.47 -17.02 -17.71
N ASP A 135 -6.85 -16.30 -18.64
CA ASP A 135 -7.26 -14.94 -19.04
C ASP A 135 -7.21 -13.91 -17.89
N VAL A 136 -6.37 -14.21 -16.88
CA VAL A 136 -6.05 -13.33 -15.76
C VAL A 136 -4.68 -12.68 -15.99
N THR A 137 -4.61 -11.36 -15.79
CA THR A 137 -3.35 -10.61 -15.78
C THR A 137 -3.31 -9.70 -14.57
N SER A 138 -2.13 -9.40 -14.04
CA SER A 138 -1.97 -8.51 -12.89
C SER A 138 -0.79 -7.57 -13.10
N THR A 139 -0.88 -6.36 -12.55
CA THR A 139 0.27 -5.46 -12.44
C THR A 139 1.24 -5.96 -11.37
N ASP A 140 2.47 -5.45 -11.38
CA ASP A 140 3.32 -5.51 -10.20
C ASP A 140 2.68 -4.72 -9.04
N GLU A 141 3.08 -5.00 -7.79
CA GLU A 141 2.62 -4.18 -6.67
C GLU A 141 3.38 -2.84 -6.67
N LEU A 142 2.61 -1.76 -6.75
CA LEU A 142 3.10 -0.39 -6.89
C LEU A 142 3.10 0.28 -5.52
N ALA A 143 4.19 0.98 -5.17
CA ALA A 143 4.26 1.76 -3.95
C ALA A 143 3.63 3.14 -4.18
N ASP A 144 2.75 3.57 -3.27
CA ASP A 144 2.01 4.83 -3.39
C ASP A 144 2.82 6.05 -2.92
N GLY A 145 3.96 5.79 -2.26
CA GLY A 145 4.88 6.82 -1.76
C GLY A 145 4.57 7.26 -0.32
N ASP A 146 3.59 6.64 0.33
CA ASP A 146 3.11 6.94 1.68
C ASP A 146 3.10 5.69 2.60
N TRP A 147 3.95 4.70 2.28
CA TRP A 147 4.09 3.38 2.90
C TRP A 147 3.08 2.32 2.46
N TYR A 148 2.04 2.68 1.72
CA TYR A 148 1.08 1.72 1.21
C TYR A 148 1.39 1.28 -0.22
N TYR A 149 0.70 0.20 -0.61
CA TYR A 149 0.82 -0.40 -1.91
C TYR A 149 -0.55 -0.58 -2.56
N GLN A 150 -0.52 -0.68 -3.89
CA GLN A 150 -1.66 -1.04 -4.72
C GLN A 150 -1.29 -2.10 -5.76
N ILE A 151 -2.27 -2.90 -6.18
CA ILE A 151 -2.16 -3.88 -7.27
C ILE A 151 -3.50 -3.99 -8.03
N HIS A 152 -3.42 -4.19 -9.34
CA HIS A 152 -4.60 -4.34 -10.19
C HIS A 152 -4.58 -5.69 -10.93
N SER A 153 -5.57 -6.52 -10.66
CA SER A 153 -5.79 -7.77 -11.39
C SER A 153 -6.94 -7.63 -12.38
N HIS A 154 -6.80 -8.20 -13.56
CA HIS A 154 -7.73 -8.10 -14.68
C HIS A 154 -8.17 -9.50 -15.07
N LEU A 155 -9.45 -9.67 -15.36
CA LEU A 155 -10.03 -10.91 -15.89
C LEU A 155 -10.79 -10.58 -17.17
N GLU A 156 -10.34 -11.14 -18.29
CA GLU A 156 -11.15 -11.15 -19.50
C GLU A 156 -12.28 -12.18 -19.34
N TYR A 157 -13.52 -11.76 -19.55
CA TYR A 157 -14.66 -12.64 -19.39
C TYR A 157 -15.81 -12.36 -20.38
N THR A 158 -16.59 -13.41 -20.59
CA THR A 158 -17.86 -13.34 -21.31
C THR A 158 -18.98 -13.55 -20.30
N PRO A 159 -19.84 -12.55 -20.04
CA PRO A 159 -20.91 -12.65 -19.05
C PRO A 159 -21.84 -13.85 -19.30
N ARG A 160 -22.14 -14.61 -18.24
CA ARG A 160 -23.09 -15.71 -18.23
C ARG A 160 -24.22 -15.42 -17.24
N SER A 161 -25.46 -15.75 -17.61
CA SER A 161 -26.60 -15.53 -16.73
C SER A 161 -26.47 -16.36 -15.45
N GLY A 162 -26.47 -15.68 -14.30
CA GLY A 162 -26.44 -16.31 -12.98
C GLY A 162 -25.07 -16.78 -12.48
N GLU A 163 -23.98 -16.45 -13.18
CA GLU A 163 -22.63 -16.75 -12.68
C GLU A 163 -22.26 -15.84 -11.51
N LYS A 164 -21.45 -16.38 -10.58
CA LYS A 164 -20.87 -15.62 -9.48
C LYS A 164 -19.37 -15.46 -9.69
N ILE A 165 -18.94 -14.25 -10.06
CA ILE A 165 -17.52 -13.91 -10.16
C ILE A 165 -17.11 -13.13 -8.92
N SER A 166 -15.95 -13.45 -8.33
CA SER A 166 -15.44 -12.74 -7.14
C SER A 166 -13.95 -12.49 -7.27
N CYS A 167 -13.49 -11.38 -6.70
CA CYS A 167 -12.07 -11.16 -6.43
C CYS A 167 -11.77 -11.55 -4.99
N MET A 168 -10.75 -12.39 -4.79
CA MET A 168 -10.30 -12.89 -3.49
C MET A 168 -8.90 -12.38 -3.21
N VAL A 169 -8.72 -11.77 -2.05
CA VAL A 169 -7.45 -11.18 -1.62
C VAL A 169 -6.97 -11.86 -0.34
N GLU A 170 -5.76 -12.42 -0.38
CA GLU A 170 -5.04 -12.92 0.79
C GLU A 170 -3.90 -11.94 1.10
N HIS A 171 -3.82 -11.49 2.34
CA HIS A 171 -2.83 -10.52 2.78
C HIS A 171 -2.49 -10.73 4.26
N ALA A 172 -1.26 -10.41 4.67
CA ALA A 172 -0.79 -10.68 6.03
C ALA A 172 -1.56 -9.93 7.14
N SER A 173 -2.29 -8.87 6.79
CA SER A 173 -3.18 -8.17 7.72
C SER A 173 -4.51 -8.88 7.94
N LEU A 174 -4.91 -9.77 7.05
CA LEU A 174 -6.24 -10.39 7.03
C LEU A 174 -6.17 -11.77 7.69
N ARG A 175 -7.13 -12.06 8.57
CA ARG A 175 -7.29 -13.41 9.17
C ARG A 175 -7.93 -14.40 8.20
N GLU A 176 -8.84 -13.91 7.38
CA GLU A 176 -9.55 -14.66 6.35
C GLU A 176 -9.44 -13.90 5.02
N PRO A 177 -9.48 -14.59 3.87
CA PRO A 177 -9.42 -13.91 2.58
C PRO A 177 -10.56 -12.89 2.42
N LEU A 178 -10.23 -11.69 1.93
CA LEU A 178 -11.22 -10.68 1.58
C LEU A 178 -11.83 -11.05 0.21
N ILE A 179 -13.11 -11.42 0.19
CA ILE A 179 -13.85 -11.79 -1.01
C ILE A 179 -14.81 -10.66 -1.37
N THR A 180 -14.67 -10.13 -2.58
CA THR A 180 -15.57 -9.11 -3.14
C THR A 180 -16.26 -9.67 -4.36
N ASP A 181 -17.58 -9.79 -4.31
CA ASP A 181 -18.41 -10.32 -5.40
C ASP A 181 -18.64 -9.24 -6.48
N TRP A 182 -18.51 -9.62 -7.75
CA TRP A 182 -18.89 -8.77 -8.88
C TRP A 182 -20.40 -8.72 -9.00
N ASP A 183 -20.94 -7.50 -8.96
CA ASP A 183 -22.36 -7.25 -9.20
C ASP A 183 -22.57 -6.65 -10.61
N PRO A 184 -23.04 -7.44 -11.59
CA PRO A 184 -23.27 -6.96 -12.95
C PRO A 184 -24.43 -5.95 -13.05
N SER A 185 -25.24 -5.79 -12.00
CA SER A 185 -26.36 -4.84 -11.97
C SER A 185 -25.94 -3.40 -11.69
N MET A 186 -24.68 -3.13 -11.34
CA MET A 186 -24.19 -1.79 -11.02
C MET A 186 -23.29 -1.16 -12.10
N PRO A 187 -23.84 -0.33 -12.99
CA PRO A 187 -23.06 0.67 -13.72
C PRO A 187 -22.50 1.74 -12.78
N GLU A 188 -21.32 2.31 -13.05
CA GLU A 188 -20.78 3.45 -12.26
C GLU A 188 -21.75 4.63 -12.16
N SER A 189 -22.62 4.81 -13.17
CA SER A 189 -23.65 5.84 -13.17
C SER A 189 -24.71 5.64 -12.07
N GLU A 190 -25.00 4.40 -11.65
CA GLU A 190 -26.00 4.13 -10.61
C GLU A 190 -25.45 4.38 -9.20
N ARG A 191 -24.15 4.12 -8.95
CA ARG A 191 -23.48 4.52 -7.70
C ARG A 191 -23.52 6.04 -7.49
N ASN A 192 -23.24 6.83 -8.54
CA ASN A 192 -23.32 8.28 -8.47
C ASN A 192 -24.76 8.79 -8.26
N LYS A 193 -25.76 8.12 -8.86
CA LYS A 193 -27.18 8.45 -8.62
C LYS A 193 -27.61 8.17 -7.18
N ILE A 194 -27.15 7.07 -6.57
CA ILE A 194 -27.43 6.75 -5.15
C ILE A 194 -26.81 7.79 -4.21
N ALA A 195 -25.57 8.22 -4.47
CA ALA A 195 -24.90 9.25 -3.67
C ALA A 195 -25.59 10.63 -3.75
N ILE A 196 -26.07 11.03 -4.95
CA ILE A 196 -26.84 12.27 -5.14
C ILE A 196 -28.22 12.16 -4.47
N GLY A 197 -28.89 11.01 -4.60
CA GLY A 197 -30.19 10.76 -3.98
C GLY A 197 -30.14 10.82 -2.44
N ALA A 198 -29.11 10.24 -1.83
CA ALA A 198 -28.90 10.28 -0.39
C ALA A 198 -28.65 11.73 0.11
N SER A 199 -27.86 12.51 -0.63
CA SER A 199 -27.58 13.92 -0.30
C SER A 199 -28.83 14.80 -0.38
N GLY A 200 -29.68 14.58 -1.38
CA GLY A 200 -30.97 15.28 -1.53
C GLY A 200 -31.96 14.97 -0.41
N LEU A 201 -32.05 13.70 0.01
CA LEU A 201 -32.89 13.27 1.13
C LEU A 201 -32.48 13.92 2.45
N ILE A 202 -31.17 13.97 2.75
CA ILE A 202 -30.65 14.60 3.96
C ILE A 202 -30.98 16.11 3.95
N LEU A 203 -30.74 16.80 2.84
CA LEU A 203 -31.09 18.23 2.71
C LEU A 203 -32.59 18.48 2.89
N GLY A 204 -33.45 17.63 2.30
CA GLY A 204 -34.90 17.73 2.44
C GLY A 204 -35.38 17.55 3.88
N LEU A 205 -34.81 16.59 4.61
CA LEU A 205 -35.14 16.35 6.02
C LEU A 205 -34.71 17.53 6.91
N VAL A 206 -33.52 18.08 6.68
CA VAL A 206 -33.00 19.25 7.43
C VAL A 206 -33.89 20.48 7.20
N LEU A 207 -34.26 20.77 5.94
CA LEU A 207 -35.13 21.89 5.61
C LEU A 207 -36.53 21.73 6.21
N SER A 208 -37.09 20.51 6.17
CA SER A 208 -38.39 20.20 6.76
C SER A 208 -38.38 20.37 8.28
N LEU A 209 -37.33 19.90 8.95
CA LEU A 209 -37.16 20.05 10.40
C LEU A 209 -37.00 21.54 10.79
N ALA A 210 -36.18 22.28 10.05
CA ALA A 210 -36.01 23.72 10.26
C ALA A 210 -37.32 24.49 10.06
N GLY A 211 -38.07 24.18 9.01
CA GLY A 211 -39.40 24.75 8.74
C GLY A 211 -40.41 24.45 9.85
N PHE A 212 -40.42 23.21 10.34
CA PHE A 212 -41.28 22.80 11.45
C PHE A 212 -40.94 23.54 12.77
N ILE A 213 -39.65 23.68 13.08
CA ILE A 213 -39.18 24.46 14.25
C ILE A 213 -39.59 25.93 14.12
N TYR A 214 -39.42 26.53 12.93
CA TYR A 214 -39.85 27.90 12.66
C TYR A 214 -41.36 28.09 12.85
N TYR A 215 -42.17 27.18 12.30
CA TYR A 215 -43.62 27.19 12.43
C TYR A 215 -44.05 27.13 13.90
N LYS A 216 -43.49 26.19 14.69
CA LYS A 216 -43.80 26.09 16.13
C LYS A 216 -43.38 27.34 16.91
N ARG A 217 -42.24 27.97 16.59
CA ARG A 217 -41.81 29.22 17.22
C ARG A 217 -42.78 30.37 16.90
N LYS A 218 -43.22 30.49 15.65
CA LYS A 218 -44.18 31.52 15.23
C LYS A 218 -45.58 31.31 15.82
N ALA A 219 -46.05 30.06 15.92
CA ALA A 219 -47.34 29.73 16.51
C ALA A 219 -47.39 30.02 18.02
N ARG A 220 -46.27 29.83 18.75
CA ARG A 220 -46.16 30.19 20.17
C ARG A 220 -46.07 31.71 20.43
N GLY A 221 -45.67 32.51 19.44
CA GLY A 221 -45.60 33.97 19.54
C GLY A 221 -46.94 34.69 19.34
N ARG A 222 -48.04 33.99 19.08
CA ARG A 222 -49.39 34.55 18.96
C ARG A 222 -50.21 34.23 20.23
N ILE A 223 -49.88 34.86 21.35
CA ILE A 223 -50.83 34.99 22.47
C ILE A 223 -51.74 36.16 22.15
N LEU A 224 -53.04 35.90 22.12
CA LEU A 224 -54.11 36.87 21.85
C LEU A 224 -54.17 37.91 22.98
N VAL A 225 -54.07 39.20 22.63
CA VAL A 225 -54.43 40.31 23.53
C VAL A 225 -55.96 40.40 23.53
N PRO A 226 -56.66 40.29 24.68
CA PRO A 226 -58.10 40.48 24.72
C PRO A 226 -58.43 41.98 24.71
N SER A 227 -59.21 42.42 23.73
CA SER A 227 -59.82 43.75 23.70
C SER A 227 -61.09 43.73 24.56
N SER A 228 -61.13 44.62 25.58
CA SER A 228 -62.33 44.99 26.35
C SER A 228 -63.29 45.86 25.55
#